data_AF-A0A8J8JVL4-F1
#
_entry.id   AF-A0A8J8JVL4-F1
#
_cell.length_a   1.000
_cell.length_b   1.000
_cell.length_c   1.000
_cell.angle_alpha   90.00
_cell.angle_beta   90.00
_cell.angle_gamma   90.00
#
_symmetry.space_group_name_H-M   'P 1'
#
loop_
_entity.id
_entity.type
_entity.pdbx_description
1 polymer ?
#
loop_
_entity_poly.entity_id
_entity_poly.type
_entity_poly.pdbx_seq_one_letter_code
_entity_poly.pdbx_strand_id
1 'polypeptide(L)'
;MKININNEELINKEITDAQAKSRTRHIDVADVIYQAKVAEERLIDLGVPVVHRKGATVDYVSHSGGYGGSYGGTRRSTCFQIVRGGKDWFLVAVWRGYADVDKELTLVNEEQVRKHYRVLIF
;
A
#
# COMPACT_ATOMS: atom_id res chain seq x y z
N MET A 1 -3.48 -14.11 2.68
CA MET A 1 -2.05 -14.22 2.28
C MET A 1 -1.22 -13.34 3.22
N LYS A 2 0.05 -13.70 3.48
CA LYS A 2 0.96 -12.86 4.25
C LYS A 2 2.41 -13.16 3.86
N ILE A 3 3.02 -12.30 3.07
CA ILE A 3 4.37 -12.47 2.52
C ILE A 3 5.26 -11.37 3.07
N ASN A 4 6.43 -11.71 3.61
CA ASN A 4 7.39 -10.71 4.09
C ASN A 4 7.94 -9.91 2.89
N ILE A 5 8.11 -8.60 3.03
CA ILE A 5 8.62 -7.74 1.94
C ILE A 5 10.00 -8.16 1.41
N ASN A 6 10.79 -8.88 2.20
CA ASN A 6 12.10 -9.39 1.79
C ASN A 6 12.03 -10.64 0.90
N ASN A 7 10.84 -11.25 0.76
CA ASN A 7 10.64 -12.42 -0.10
C ASN A 7 10.13 -11.98 -1.48
N GLU A 8 11.05 -11.44 -2.29
CA GLU A 8 10.76 -10.88 -3.60
C GLU A 8 10.15 -11.90 -4.57
N GLU A 9 10.57 -13.16 -4.49
CA GLU A 9 10.07 -14.24 -5.35
C GLU A 9 8.57 -14.49 -5.16
N LEU A 10 8.13 -14.60 -3.90
CA LEU A 10 6.71 -14.79 -3.58
C LEU A 10 5.87 -13.55 -3.92
N ILE A 11 6.42 -12.34 -3.70
CA ILE A 11 5.74 -11.10 -4.08
C ILE A 11 5.55 -11.05 -5.60
N ASN A 12 6.61 -11.32 -6.36
CA ASN A 12 6.56 -11.30 -7.81
C ASN A 12 5.53 -12.30 -8.36
N LYS A 13 5.46 -13.50 -7.77
CA LYS A 13 4.47 -14.50 -8.15
C LYS A 13 3.04 -14.00 -7.97
N GLU A 14 2.72 -13.45 -6.80
CA GLU A 14 1.36 -12.95 -6.50
C GLU A 14 0.98 -11.74 -7.37
N ILE A 15 1.95 -10.85 -7.62
CA ILE A 15 1.78 -9.74 -8.56
C ILE A 15 1.48 -10.27 -9.96
N THR A 16 2.26 -11.24 -10.43
CA THR A 16 2.10 -11.86 -11.76
C THR A 16 0.73 -12.53 -11.87
N ASP A 17 0.31 -13.28 -10.86
CA ASP A 17 -0.98 -13.97 -10.84
C ASP A 17 -2.14 -12.97 -10.86
N ALA A 18 -2.07 -11.88 -10.08
CA ALA A 18 -3.06 -10.82 -10.09
C ALA A 18 -3.09 -10.01 -11.41
N GLN A 19 -1.96 -9.97 -12.13
CA GLN A 19 -1.80 -9.24 -13.38
C GLN A 19 -1.96 -10.11 -14.64
N ALA A 20 -2.11 -11.43 -14.51
CA ALA A 20 -2.04 -12.37 -15.63
C ALA A 20 -2.97 -12.03 -16.82
N LYS A 21 -4.11 -11.38 -16.55
CA LYS A 21 -5.09 -10.95 -17.57
C LYS A 21 -5.06 -9.45 -17.87
N SER A 22 -4.18 -8.69 -17.22
CA SER A 22 -4.06 -7.24 -17.38
C SER A 22 -2.94 -6.88 -18.35
N ARG A 23 -3.19 -5.93 -19.24
CA ARG A 23 -2.18 -5.41 -20.20
C ARG A 23 -1.62 -4.04 -19.82
N THR A 24 -2.16 -3.40 -18.78
CA THR A 24 -1.80 -2.03 -18.40
C THR A 24 -1.88 -1.84 -16.88
N ARG A 25 -1.21 -0.78 -16.38
CA ARG A 25 -1.21 -0.41 -14.96
C ARG A 25 -0.76 -1.56 -14.09
N HIS A 26 0.45 -2.01 -14.39
CA HIS A 26 1.16 -3.01 -13.63
C HIS A 26 1.91 -2.32 -12.48
N ILE A 27 2.13 -3.10 -11.45
CA ILE A 27 3.08 -2.85 -10.37
C ILE A 27 4.17 -3.91 -10.47
N ASP A 28 5.34 -3.61 -9.91
CA ASP A 28 6.39 -4.58 -9.71
C ASP A 28 6.73 -4.75 -8.22
N VAL A 29 7.72 -5.59 -7.94
CA VAL A 29 8.21 -5.81 -6.57
C VAL A 29 8.82 -4.52 -5.98
N ALA A 30 9.46 -3.70 -6.81
CA ALA A 30 10.09 -2.46 -6.38
C ALA A 30 9.05 -1.44 -5.90
N ASP A 31 7.87 -1.37 -6.52
CA ASP A 31 6.74 -0.57 -6.04
C ASP A 31 6.32 -0.98 -4.63
N VAL A 32 6.20 -2.28 -4.36
CA VAL A 32 5.82 -2.79 -3.02
C VAL A 32 6.85 -2.41 -1.96
N ILE A 33 8.14 -2.60 -2.27
CA ILE A 33 9.24 -2.25 -1.37
C ILE A 33 9.30 -0.74 -1.14
N TYR A 34 9.12 0.06 -2.20
CA TYR A 34 9.10 1.51 -2.12
C TYR A 34 7.96 2.01 -1.23
N GLN A 35 6.74 1.52 -1.44
CA GLN A 35 5.59 1.93 -0.62
C GLN A 35 5.73 1.51 0.85
N ALA A 36 6.38 0.37 1.14
CA ALA A 36 6.70 -0.01 2.52
C ALA A 36 7.67 0.97 3.18
N LYS A 37 8.66 1.49 2.45
CA LYS A 37 9.57 2.53 2.96
C LYS A 37 8.85 3.85 3.21
N VAL A 38 8.06 4.31 2.24
CA VAL A 38 7.25 5.54 2.38
C VAL A 38 6.28 5.43 3.55
N ALA A 39 5.65 4.26 3.75
CA ALA A 39 4.79 4.02 4.90
C ALA A 39 5.54 4.13 6.23
N GLU A 40 6.75 3.57 6.31
CA GLU A 40 7.59 3.64 7.52
C GLU A 40 8.03 5.08 7.81
N GLU A 41 8.47 5.82 6.80
CA GLU A 41 8.84 7.24 6.91
C GLU A 41 7.66 8.07 7.41
N ARG A 42 6.46 7.88 6.86
CA ARG A 42 5.26 8.58 7.32
C ARG A 42 4.92 8.27 8.77
N LEU A 43 5.11 7.03 9.24
CA LEU A 43 4.92 6.69 10.65
C LEU A 43 5.97 7.34 11.57
N ILE A 44 7.20 7.52 11.07
CA ILE A 44 8.25 8.26 11.77
C ILE A 44 7.88 9.75 11.89
N ASP A 45 7.46 10.36 10.78
CA ASP A 45 7.08 11.78 10.73
C ASP A 45 5.86 12.08 11.62
N LEU A 46 4.94 11.11 11.74
CA LEU A 46 3.81 11.17 12.67
C LEU A 46 4.21 10.94 14.14
N GLY A 47 5.48 10.68 14.44
CA GLY A 47 5.98 10.46 15.79
C GLY A 47 5.54 9.13 16.41
N VAL A 48 5.10 8.15 15.61
CA VAL A 48 4.60 6.87 16.12
C VAL A 48 5.76 5.99 16.59
N PRO A 49 5.82 5.59 17.88
CA PRO A 49 6.90 4.72 18.37
C PRO A 49 6.86 3.33 17.72
N VAL A 50 8.03 2.73 17.48
CA VAL A 50 8.17 1.43 16.77
C VAL A 50 7.28 0.33 17.36
N VAL A 51 7.17 0.26 18.69
CA VAL A 51 6.33 -0.71 19.42
C VAL A 51 4.85 -0.65 19.06
N HIS A 52 4.40 0.49 18.52
CA HIS A 52 3.00 0.77 18.19
C HIS A 52 2.73 0.83 16.68
N ARG A 53 3.75 0.61 15.85
CA ARG A 53 3.59 0.53 14.40
C ARG A 53 2.99 -0.81 13.96
N LYS A 54 3.07 -1.85 14.79
CA LYS A 54 2.52 -3.18 14.50
C LYS A 54 1.02 -3.10 14.26
N GLY A 55 0.58 -3.58 13.10
CA GLY A 55 -0.83 -3.55 12.66
C GLY A 55 -1.19 -2.32 11.84
N ALA A 56 -0.25 -1.41 11.57
CA ALA A 56 -0.48 -0.35 10.57
C ALA A 56 -0.69 -1.00 9.19
N THR A 57 -1.79 -0.64 8.55
CA THR A 57 -2.17 -1.16 7.23
C THR A 57 -2.15 -0.02 6.24
N VAL A 58 -1.59 -0.29 5.07
CA VAL A 58 -1.51 0.64 3.95
C VAL A 58 -2.07 -0.02 2.71
N ASP A 59 -3.05 0.64 2.11
CA ASP A 59 -3.53 0.31 0.77
C ASP A 59 -2.83 1.21 -0.25
N TYR A 60 -2.41 0.62 -1.37
CA TYR A 60 -1.83 1.31 -2.50
C TYR A 60 -2.61 0.99 -3.78
N VAL A 61 -2.89 2.04 -4.55
CA VAL A 61 -3.52 1.98 -5.87
C VAL A 61 -2.53 2.53 -6.89
N SER A 62 -2.06 1.67 -7.80
CA SER A 62 -1.18 2.11 -8.87
C SER A 62 -1.94 3.04 -9.82
N HIS A 63 -1.36 4.19 -10.14
CA HIS A 63 -1.92 5.19 -11.05
C HIS A 63 -3.31 5.75 -10.66
N SER A 64 -3.30 6.71 -9.73
CA SER A 64 -4.28 7.80 -9.76
C SER A 64 -3.80 8.90 -10.71
N GLY A 65 -4.73 9.52 -11.43
CA GLY A 65 -4.43 10.65 -12.30
C GLY A 65 -5.59 10.98 -13.23
N GLY A 66 -5.72 12.26 -13.59
CA GLY A 66 -6.75 12.73 -14.51
C GLY A 66 -6.69 11.97 -15.83
N TYR A 67 -7.82 11.38 -16.21
CA TYR A 67 -7.96 10.65 -17.46
C TYR A 67 -8.45 11.60 -18.55
N GLY A 68 -7.99 11.42 -19.79
CA GLY A 68 -8.60 12.09 -20.94
C GLY A 68 -10.09 11.76 -21.01
N GLY A 69 -10.93 12.77 -21.23
CA GLY A 69 -12.40 12.64 -21.20
C GLY A 69 -12.99 11.62 -22.18
N SER A 70 -12.20 11.10 -23.11
CA SER A 70 -12.57 10.06 -24.08
C SER A 70 -12.45 8.62 -23.57
N TYR A 71 -11.95 8.38 -22.35
CA TYR A 71 -11.81 7.03 -21.81
C TYR A 71 -13.17 6.47 -21.33
N GLY A 72 -13.83 5.69 -22.18
CA GLY A 72 -15.14 5.06 -21.90
C GLY A 72 -15.11 3.72 -21.17
N GLY A 73 -13.92 3.20 -20.80
CA GLY A 73 -13.77 1.91 -20.11
C GLY A 73 -13.77 2.01 -18.59
N THR A 74 -14.14 0.93 -17.90
CA THR A 74 -14.01 0.82 -16.43
C THR A 74 -12.54 0.86 -16.03
N ARG A 75 -12.14 1.90 -15.29
CA ARG A 75 -10.75 2.18 -14.93
C ARG A 75 -10.31 1.24 -13.81
N ARG A 76 -9.53 0.21 -14.15
CA ARG A 76 -8.96 -0.71 -13.16
C ARG A 76 -7.44 -0.63 -13.13
N SER A 77 -6.88 -0.77 -11.93
CA SER A 77 -5.44 -0.86 -11.68
C SER A 77 -5.11 -2.05 -10.79
N THR A 78 -3.84 -2.45 -10.76
CA THR A 78 -3.36 -3.39 -9.76
C THR A 78 -3.12 -2.62 -8.47
N CYS A 79 -3.79 -3.08 -7.42
CA CYS A 79 -3.71 -2.53 -6.09
C CYS A 79 -3.07 -3.58 -5.18
N PHE A 80 -2.47 -3.12 -4.10
CA PHE A 80 -1.96 -4.01 -3.07
C PHE A 80 -2.13 -3.41 -1.69
N GLN A 81 -2.09 -4.28 -0.69
CA GLN A 81 -2.16 -3.93 0.71
C GLN A 81 -0.95 -4.50 1.43
N ILE A 82 -0.29 -3.65 2.20
CA ILE A 82 0.78 -4.04 3.11
C ILE A 82 0.38 -3.79 4.56
N VAL A 83 0.86 -4.65 5.45
CA VAL A 83 0.65 -4.56 6.89
C VAL A 83 1.98 -4.60 7.62
N ARG A 84 2.16 -3.70 8.58
CA ARG A 84 3.32 -3.65 9.44
C ARG A 84 3.24 -4.76 10.49
N GLY A 85 4.21 -5.68 10.47
CA GLY A 85 4.43 -6.62 11.57
C GLY A 85 5.20 -5.98 12.72
N GLY A 86 5.77 -6.81 13.60
CA GLY A 86 6.64 -6.29 14.68
C GLY A 86 7.96 -5.72 14.15
N LYS A 87 8.59 -6.39 13.18
CA LYS A 87 9.90 -6.01 12.64
C LYS A 87 9.85 -5.51 11.20
N ASP A 88 9.11 -6.20 10.35
CA ASP A 88 9.05 -5.93 8.91
C ASP A 88 7.63 -5.61 8.43
N TRP A 89 7.52 -5.17 7.18
CA TRP A 89 6.26 -5.09 6.45
C TRP A 89 5.92 -6.41 5.78
N PHE A 90 4.63 -6.62 5.53
CA PHE A 90 4.12 -7.82 4.89
C PHE A 90 3.08 -7.46 3.83
N LEU A 91 3.23 -8.00 2.63
CA LEU A 91 2.19 -7.99 1.61
C LEU A 91 1.07 -8.95 2.02
N VAL A 92 -0.16 -8.46 2.09
CA VAL A 92 -1.31 -9.26 2.56
C VAL A 92 -2.38 -9.47 1.49
N ALA A 93 -2.45 -8.59 0.49
CA ALA A 93 -3.37 -8.70 -0.63
C ALA A 93 -2.81 -8.02 -1.88
N VAL A 94 -3.10 -8.60 -3.05
CA VAL A 94 -2.94 -7.99 -4.37
C VAL A 94 -4.24 -8.22 -5.14
N TRP A 95 -4.80 -7.20 -5.75
CA TRP A 95 -6.08 -7.31 -6.46
C TRP A 95 -6.18 -6.30 -7.61
N ARG A 96 -7.23 -6.43 -8.43
CA ARG A 96 -7.59 -5.44 -9.44
C ARG A 96 -8.71 -4.56 -8.90
N GLY A 97 -8.39 -3.32 -8.53
CA GLY A 97 -9.32 -2.34 -7.99
C GLY A 97 -9.63 -1.22 -8.98
N TYR A 98 -10.61 -0.36 -8.64
CA TYR A 98 -10.88 0.86 -9.40
C TYR A 98 -9.75 1.87 -9.22
N ALA A 99 -9.39 2.58 -10.29
CA ALA A 99 -8.29 3.54 -10.32
C ALA A 99 -8.78 5.00 -10.17
N ASP A 100 -9.93 5.15 -9.51
CA ASP A 100 -10.67 6.42 -9.37
C ASP A 100 -10.33 7.15 -8.06
N VAL A 101 -9.39 6.61 -7.28
CA VAL A 101 -8.94 7.13 -5.99
C VAL A 101 -7.55 7.73 -6.15
N ASP A 102 -7.31 8.88 -5.52
CA ASP A 102 -5.99 9.53 -5.47
C ASP A 102 -4.93 8.59 -4.88
N LYS A 103 -3.65 8.89 -5.18
CA LYS A 103 -2.44 8.16 -4.74
C LYS A 103 -2.25 8.36 -3.24
N GLU A 104 -3.22 7.97 -2.46
CA GLU A 104 -3.17 8.09 -1.02
C GLU A 104 -2.74 6.75 -0.47
N LEU A 105 -1.46 6.69 -0.10
CA LEU A 105 -1.04 5.83 0.98
C LEU A 105 -2.00 6.09 2.15
N THR A 106 -2.99 5.22 2.29
CA THR A 106 -4.06 5.39 3.25
C THR A 106 -3.71 4.52 4.44
N LEU A 107 -3.27 5.16 5.53
CA LEU A 107 -3.11 4.47 6.80
C LEU A 107 -4.52 4.18 7.35
N VAL A 108 -5.00 2.95 7.13
CA VAL A 108 -6.39 2.56 7.43
C VAL A 108 -6.74 2.73 8.91
N ASN A 109 -5.74 2.68 9.80
CA ASN A 109 -5.88 2.87 11.24
C ASN A 109 -5.20 4.15 11.76
N GLU A 110 -4.98 5.16 10.90
CA GLU A 110 -4.29 6.40 11.29
C GLU A 110 -4.96 7.06 12.50
N GLU A 111 -6.29 7.11 12.55
CA GLU A 111 -7.02 7.66 13.70
C GLU A 111 -6.83 6.86 14.99
N GLN A 112 -6.77 5.53 14.93
CA GLN A 112 -6.56 4.70 16.12
C GLN A 112 -5.13 4.88 16.64
N VAL A 113 -4.16 4.96 15.73
CA VAL A 113 -2.77 5.25 16.07
C VAL A 113 -2.67 6.67 16.66
N ARG A 114 -3.25 7.69 16.01
CA ARG A 114 -3.27 9.08 16.52
C ARG A 114 -4.02 9.22 17.85
N LYS A 115 -5.17 8.56 18.06
CA LYS A 115 -5.96 8.65 19.31
C LYS A 115 -5.22 8.05 20.50
N HIS A 116 -4.40 7.03 20.31
CA HIS A 116 -3.55 6.47 21.37
C HIS A 116 -2.36 7.38 21.71
N TYR A 117 -1.91 8.22 20.76
CA TYR A 117 -0.79 9.17 20.91
C TYR A 117 -1.24 10.60 20.66
N ARG A 118 -2.22 11.12 21.41
CA ARG A 118 -2.37 12.57 21.60
C ARG A 118 -1.11 13.11 22.31
N VAL A 119 0.02 13.13 21.60
CA VAL A 119 1.23 13.84 21.95
C VAL A 119 1.03 15.22 21.37
N LEU A 120 0.62 16.10 22.28
CA LEU A 120 0.79 17.55 22.26
C LEU A 120 1.64 18.05 21.09
N ILE A 121 0.98 18.51 20.03
CA ILE A 121 1.54 19.56 19.19
C ILE A 121 1.23 20.85 19.94
N PHE A 122 2.23 21.41 20.62
CA PHE A 122 2.24 22.80 21.06
C PHE A 122 2.60 23.69 19.86
#